data_AF-A0A7L4QPI4-F1
#
_entry.id   AF-A0A7L4QPI4-F1
#
_cell.length_a   1.000
_cell.length_b   1.000
_cell.length_c   1.000
_cell.angle_alpha   90.00
_cell.angle_beta   90.00
_cell.angle_gamma   90.00
#
_symmetry.space_group_name_H-M   'P 1'
#
loop_
_entity.id
_entity.type
_entity.pdbx_description
1 polymer ?
#
loop_
_entity_poly.entity_id
_entity_poly.type
_entity_poly.pdbx_seq_one_letter_code
_entity_poly.pdbx_strand_id
1 'polypeptide(L)'
;MDRGHWLRRFIHMLAPLFLVYYAVPSPIWEGGPSKEFLLICALIIILVFEAYRLTFKPKILGIRSYEYQRVSAATWAALGLTFTFLFFPLEYAAPVVVGMGWVDPLCGELRKVESRLYPALPLTAYFIIALFTMTYLIGFNIQVVLASIVATILAIAIEKPRLKYLDDDFLMLVVPLIGIWGVFELVPI
;
A
#
# COMPACT_ATOMS: atom_id res chain seq x y z
N MET A 1 -2.16 11.23 23.38
CA MET A 1 -2.06 10.90 21.94
C MET A 1 -2.68 12.03 21.14
N ASP A 2 -2.02 12.46 20.06
CA ASP A 2 -2.48 13.53 19.17
C ASP A 2 -3.63 13.04 18.27
N ARG A 3 -4.63 13.90 18.01
CA ARG A 3 -5.75 13.63 17.07
C ARG A 3 -5.24 13.31 15.66
N GLY A 4 -4.12 13.94 15.25
CA GLY A 4 -3.47 13.68 13.97
C GLY A 4 -2.93 12.24 13.83
N HIS A 5 -2.51 11.62 14.94
CA HIS A 5 -2.09 10.20 14.96
C HIS A 5 -3.24 9.27 14.59
N TRP A 6 -4.37 9.42 15.27
CA TRP A 6 -5.55 8.59 15.03
C TRP A 6 -6.12 8.79 13.63
N LEU A 7 -6.14 10.04 13.14
CA LEU A 7 -6.60 10.34 11.78
C LEU A 7 -5.76 9.60 10.73
N ARG A 8 -4.43 9.62 10.84
CA ARG A 8 -3.55 8.88 9.91
C ARG A 8 -3.83 7.38 9.93
N ARG A 9 -3.95 6.79 11.12
CA ARG A 9 -4.27 5.35 11.26
C ARG A 9 -5.61 5.00 10.64
N PHE A 10 -6.62 5.83 10.89
CA PHE A 10 -7.94 5.65 10.29
C PHE A 10 -7.89 5.69 8.77
N ILE A 11 -7.25 6.71 8.18
CA ILE A 11 -7.10 6.82 6.72
C ILE A 11 -6.37 5.60 6.14
N HIS A 12 -5.30 5.15 6.80
CA HIS A 12 -4.52 4.01 6.35
C HIS A 12 -5.35 2.71 6.36
N MET A 13 -6.19 2.50 7.39
CA MET A 13 -7.12 1.36 7.45
C MET A 13 -8.20 1.36 6.35
N LEU A 14 -8.46 2.52 5.72
CA LEU A 14 -9.37 2.63 4.58
C LEU A 14 -8.69 2.29 3.24
N ALA A 15 -7.37 2.08 3.20
CA ALA A 15 -6.66 1.76 1.96
C ALA A 15 -7.27 0.60 1.14
N PRO A 16 -7.79 -0.49 1.74
CA PRO A 16 -8.48 -1.55 0.99
C PRO A 16 -9.64 -1.06 0.12
N LEU A 17 -10.31 0.04 0.48
CA LEU A 17 -11.43 0.56 -0.31
C LEU A 17 -10.99 1.01 -1.70
N PHE A 18 -9.71 1.36 -1.90
CA PHE A 18 -9.20 1.71 -3.22
C PHE A 18 -9.19 0.54 -4.21
N LEU A 19 -9.30 -0.71 -3.74
CA LEU A 19 -9.46 -1.88 -4.62
C LEU A 19 -10.75 -1.83 -5.45
N VAL A 20 -11.71 -0.97 -5.10
CA VAL A 20 -12.88 -0.68 -5.95
C VAL A 20 -12.48 -0.28 -7.37
N TYR A 21 -11.26 0.26 -7.58
CA TYR A 21 -10.69 0.51 -8.90
C TYR A 21 -10.81 -0.68 -9.87
N TYR A 22 -10.60 -1.91 -9.37
CA TYR A 22 -10.68 -3.10 -10.22
C TYR A 22 -12.12 -3.44 -10.64
N ALA A 23 -13.13 -2.96 -9.91
CA ALA A 23 -14.53 -3.09 -10.27
C ALA A 23 -15.02 -1.98 -11.23
N VAL A 24 -14.23 -0.93 -11.42
CA VAL A 24 -14.58 0.17 -12.33
C VAL A 24 -14.44 -0.30 -13.79
N PRO A 25 -15.47 -0.10 -14.65
CA PRO A 25 -15.37 -0.43 -16.07
C PRO A 25 -14.38 0.48 -16.80
N SER A 26 -13.79 -0.01 -17.89
CA SER A 26 -12.96 0.80 -18.79
C SER A 26 -13.45 0.58 -20.22
N PRO A 27 -14.01 1.61 -20.90
CA PRO A 27 -14.22 2.99 -20.43
C PRO A 27 -15.30 3.10 -19.33
N ILE A 28 -15.33 4.23 -18.61
CA ILE A 28 -16.26 4.45 -17.47
C ILE A 28 -17.73 4.45 -17.91
N TRP A 29 -17.99 4.98 -19.11
CA TRP A 29 -19.26 4.94 -19.81
C TRP A 29 -19.00 4.82 -21.32
N GLU A 30 -20.03 4.52 -22.10
CA GLU A 30 -19.91 4.38 -23.56
C GLU A 30 -19.39 5.68 -24.20
N GLY A 31 -18.24 5.59 -24.90
CA GLY A 31 -17.54 6.74 -25.47
C GLY A 31 -16.80 7.64 -24.47
N GLY A 32 -16.76 7.27 -23.18
CA GLY A 32 -16.05 7.99 -22.13
C GLY A 32 -14.55 7.70 -22.05
N PRO A 33 -13.83 8.33 -21.10
CA PRO A 33 -12.42 8.06 -20.86
C PRO A 33 -12.21 6.66 -20.27
N SER A 34 -11.00 6.13 -20.44
CA SER A 34 -10.56 4.93 -19.74
C SER A 34 -10.38 5.18 -18.24
N LYS A 35 -10.54 4.15 -17.41
CA LYS A 35 -10.31 4.28 -15.97
C LYS A 35 -8.85 4.57 -15.64
N GLU A 36 -7.92 4.09 -16.46
CA GLU A 36 -6.49 4.33 -16.35
C GLU A 36 -6.19 5.82 -16.56
N PHE A 37 -6.84 6.46 -17.54
CA PHE A 37 -6.72 7.89 -17.75
C PHE A 37 -7.20 8.69 -16.53
N LEU A 38 -8.36 8.33 -15.96
CA LEU A 38 -8.87 8.97 -14.74
C LEU A 38 -7.96 8.75 -13.53
N LEU A 39 -7.36 7.56 -13.40
CA LEU A 39 -6.38 7.26 -12.35
C LEU A 39 -5.15 8.17 -12.46
N ILE A 40 -4.62 8.36 -13.67
CA ILE A 40 -3.51 9.29 -13.92
C ILE A 40 -3.92 10.73 -13.62
N CYS A 41 -5.12 11.16 -14.02
CA CYS A 41 -5.64 12.50 -13.67
C CYS A 41 -5.72 12.68 -12.15
N ALA A 42 -6.22 11.68 -11.42
CA ALA A 42 -6.28 11.73 -9.95
C ALA A 42 -4.88 11.84 -9.33
N LEU A 43 -3.90 11.08 -9.82
CA LEU A 43 -2.51 11.18 -9.38
C LEU A 43 -1.95 12.59 -9.64
N ILE A 44 -2.18 13.15 -10.83
CA ILE A 44 -1.71 14.51 -11.18
C ILE A 44 -2.30 15.54 -10.21
N ILE A 45 -3.59 15.45 -9.88
CA ILE A 45 -4.23 16.35 -8.91
C ILE A 45 -3.54 16.27 -7.55
N ILE A 46 -3.24 15.05 -7.07
CA ILE A 46 -2.51 14.84 -5.80
C ILE A 46 -1.10 15.45 -5.87
N LEU A 47 -0.39 15.27 -6.98
CA LEU A 47 0.95 15.83 -7.17
C LEU A 47 0.94 17.37 -7.23
N VAL A 48 -0.06 17.97 -7.88
CA VAL A 48 -0.24 19.43 -7.91
C VAL A 48 -0.54 19.96 -6.51
N PHE A 49 -1.43 19.30 -5.78
CA PHE A 49 -1.71 19.66 -4.38
C PHE A 49 -0.46 19.54 -3.51
N GLU A 50 0.33 18.50 -3.72
CA GLU A 50 1.58 18.27 -2.98
C GLU A 50 2.62 19.35 -3.29
N ALA A 51 2.77 19.74 -4.56
CA ALA A 51 3.63 20.84 -4.96
C ALA A 51 3.20 22.15 -4.28
N TYR A 52 1.91 22.47 -4.32
CA TYR A 52 1.33 23.62 -3.60
C TYR A 52 1.65 23.54 -2.09
N ARG A 53 1.46 22.38 -1.47
CA ARG A 53 1.70 22.18 -0.05
C ARG A 53 3.17 22.41 0.33
N LEU A 54 4.12 21.95 -0.48
CA LEU A 54 5.54 22.15 -0.25
C LEU A 54 5.98 23.61 -0.45
N THR A 55 5.34 24.33 -1.37
CA THR A 55 5.60 25.75 -1.62
C THR A 55 5.04 26.64 -0.51
N PHE A 56 3.76 26.48 -0.16
CA PHE A 56 3.06 27.41 0.75
C PHE A 56 3.03 26.95 2.21
N LYS A 57 3.37 25.68 2.48
CA LYS A 57 3.45 25.06 3.81
C LYS A 57 2.22 25.35 4.70
N PRO A 58 0.98 25.18 4.19
CA PRO A 58 -0.21 25.38 5.00
C PRO A 58 -0.22 24.42 6.20
N LYS A 59 -0.81 24.84 7.32
CA LYS A 59 -1.02 23.96 8.48
C LYS A 59 -2.19 23.02 8.17
N ILE A 60 -1.88 21.77 7.85
CA ILE A 60 -2.87 20.72 7.58
C ILE A 60 -2.88 19.74 8.75
N LEU A 61 -4.08 19.40 9.22
CA LEU A 61 -4.26 18.40 10.29
C LEU A 61 -3.78 17.03 9.80
N GLY A 62 -3.00 16.32 10.62
CA GLY A 62 -2.51 14.97 10.32
C GLY A 62 -1.12 14.90 9.70
N ILE A 63 -0.60 16.01 9.14
CA ILE A 63 0.76 16.09 8.60
C ILE A 63 1.80 16.08 9.71
N ARG A 64 2.84 15.26 9.55
CA ARG A 64 3.95 15.17 10.51
C ARG A 64 4.91 16.35 10.35
N SER A 65 5.61 16.72 11.43
CA SER A 65 6.54 17.88 11.42
C SER A 65 7.61 17.81 10.33
N TYR A 66 8.12 16.63 10.02
CA TYR A 66 9.11 16.43 8.96
C TYR A 66 8.50 16.47 7.54
N GLU A 67 7.20 16.22 7.39
CA GLU A 67 6.50 16.24 6.09
C GLU A 67 6.33 17.67 5.58
N TYR A 68 6.52 18.69 6.40
CA TYR A 68 6.46 20.10 5.96
C TYR A 68 7.56 20.47 4.94
N GLN A 69 8.62 19.69 4.82
CA GLN A 69 9.76 19.97 3.93
C GLN A 69 10.02 18.86 2.90
N ARG A 70 9.24 17.78 2.92
CA ARG A 70 9.43 16.62 2.04
C ARG A 70 8.08 16.07 1.58
N VAL A 71 8.09 15.26 0.53
CA VAL A 71 6.88 14.63 0.00
C VAL A 71 6.13 13.88 1.12
N SER A 72 4.81 14.07 1.19
CA SER A 72 3.94 13.49 2.21
C SER A 72 3.77 11.98 2.01
N ALA A 73 3.52 11.28 3.11
CA ALA A 73 3.22 9.84 3.09
C ALA A 73 1.99 9.54 2.19
N ALA A 74 0.98 10.41 2.22
CA ALA A 74 -0.19 10.29 1.36
C ALA A 74 0.14 10.35 -0.15
N THR A 75 1.07 11.22 -0.55
CA THR A 75 1.52 11.27 -1.95
C THR A 75 2.31 10.01 -2.32
N TRP A 76 3.14 9.49 -1.43
CA TRP A 76 3.86 8.23 -1.65
C TRP A 76 2.91 7.04 -1.75
N ALA A 77 1.89 6.96 -0.89
CA ALA A 77 0.84 5.97 -0.99
C ALA A 77 0.08 6.08 -2.33
N ALA A 78 -0.27 7.30 -2.77
CA ALA A 78 -0.94 7.52 -4.05
C ALA A 78 -0.10 7.07 -5.26
N LEU A 79 1.21 7.35 -5.23
CA LEU A 79 2.16 6.86 -6.24
C LEU A 79 2.23 5.33 -6.24
N GLY A 80 2.31 4.71 -5.06
CA GLY A 80 2.36 3.26 -4.89
C GLY A 80 1.08 2.59 -5.39
N LEU A 81 -0.09 3.10 -5.00
CA LEU A 81 -1.39 2.60 -5.47
C LEU A 81 -1.54 2.76 -6.98
N THR A 82 -1.16 3.91 -7.55
CA THR A 82 -1.25 4.13 -8.99
C THR A 82 -0.35 3.15 -9.76
N PHE A 83 0.88 2.94 -9.29
CA PHE A 83 1.78 1.94 -9.85
C PHE A 83 1.16 0.53 -9.78
N THR A 84 0.69 0.13 -8.60
CA THR A 84 0.05 -1.17 -8.40
C THR A 84 -1.13 -1.38 -9.35
N PHE A 85 -2.01 -0.39 -9.48
CA PHE A 85 -3.25 -0.49 -10.26
C PHE A 85 -3.06 -0.43 -11.77
N LEU A 86 -2.00 0.23 -12.26
CA LEU A 86 -1.70 0.29 -13.69
C LEU A 86 -1.03 -0.98 -14.20
N PHE A 87 -0.21 -1.64 -13.38
CA PHE A 87 0.70 -2.69 -13.85
C PHE A 87 0.36 -4.08 -13.36
N PHE A 88 -0.45 -4.22 -12.31
CA PHE A 88 -0.71 -5.52 -11.70
C PHE A 88 -2.21 -5.80 -11.60
N PRO A 89 -2.61 -7.07 -11.76
CA PRO A 89 -4.00 -7.45 -11.68
C PRO A 89 -4.43 -7.55 -10.20
N LEU A 90 -5.74 -7.67 -9.96
CA LEU A 90 -6.34 -7.59 -8.62
C LEU A 90 -5.74 -8.63 -7.66
N GLU A 91 -5.37 -9.79 -8.18
CA GLU A 91 -4.94 -10.95 -7.42
C GLU A 91 -3.57 -10.72 -6.76
N TYR A 92 -2.75 -9.84 -7.33
CA TYR A 92 -1.48 -9.43 -6.75
C TYR A 92 -1.61 -8.13 -5.95
N ALA A 93 -2.46 -7.22 -6.41
CA ALA A 93 -2.68 -5.92 -5.77
C ALA A 93 -3.44 -6.01 -4.44
N ALA A 94 -4.49 -6.84 -4.37
CA ALA A 94 -5.34 -6.98 -3.20
C ALA A 94 -4.55 -7.35 -1.92
N PRO A 95 -3.72 -8.41 -1.89
CA PRO A 95 -3.01 -8.79 -0.67
C PRO A 95 -2.05 -7.70 -0.18
N VAL A 96 -1.40 -6.94 -1.09
CA VAL A 96 -0.45 -5.88 -0.70
C VAL A 96 -1.15 -4.61 -0.25
N VAL A 97 -2.27 -4.24 -0.86
CA VAL A 97 -3.06 -3.05 -0.47
C VAL A 97 -3.71 -3.27 0.90
N VAL A 98 -4.26 -4.47 1.13
CA VAL A 98 -4.83 -4.84 2.44
C VAL A 98 -3.72 -4.98 3.48
N GLY A 99 -2.62 -5.64 3.12
CA GLY A 99 -1.43 -5.79 3.95
C GLY A 99 -0.89 -4.43 4.40
N MET A 100 -0.66 -3.50 3.48
CA MET A 100 -0.24 -2.14 3.81
C MET A 100 -1.26 -1.48 4.76
N GLY A 101 -2.53 -1.42 4.35
CA GLY A 101 -3.59 -0.73 5.09
C GLY A 101 -3.80 -1.19 6.53
N TRP A 102 -3.58 -2.48 6.83
CA TRP A 102 -3.86 -3.06 8.15
C TRP A 102 -2.60 -3.43 8.93
N VAL A 103 -1.56 -3.91 8.25
CA VAL A 103 -0.33 -4.37 8.91
C VAL A 103 0.62 -3.22 9.20
N ASP A 104 0.71 -2.14 8.40
CA ASP A 104 1.53 -0.98 8.78
C ASP A 104 1.05 -0.34 10.10
N PRO A 105 -0.26 -0.04 10.30
CA PRO A 105 -0.76 0.45 11.57
C PRO A 105 -0.38 -0.46 12.73
N LEU A 106 -0.55 -1.77 12.54
CA LEU A 106 -0.21 -2.78 13.54
C LEU A 106 1.28 -2.75 13.89
N CYS A 107 2.18 -2.75 12.89
CA CYS A 107 3.61 -2.65 13.12
C CYS A 107 3.96 -1.38 13.88
N GLY A 108 3.41 -0.23 13.46
CA GLY A 108 3.70 1.04 14.09
C GLY A 108 3.20 1.14 15.54
N GLU A 109 2.03 0.59 15.87
CA GLU A 109 1.55 0.56 17.26
C GLU A 109 2.37 -0.42 18.12
N LEU A 110 2.74 -1.59 17.60
CA LEU A 110 3.56 -2.56 18.34
C LEU A 110 4.98 -2.04 18.61
N ARG A 111 5.62 -1.39 17.62
CA ARG A 111 6.93 -0.76 17.79
C ARG A 111 6.88 0.37 18.81
N LYS A 112 5.81 1.17 18.80
CA LYS A 112 5.64 2.31 19.71
C LYS A 112 5.54 1.89 21.18
N VAL A 113 4.97 0.72 21.46
CA VAL A 113 4.85 0.19 22.83
C VAL A 113 5.93 -0.85 23.16
N GLU A 114 6.94 -1.01 22.29
CA GLU A 114 8.02 -1.99 22.44
C GLU A 114 7.50 -3.42 22.73
N SER A 115 6.41 -3.78 22.05
CA SER A 115 5.74 -5.07 22.29
C SER A 115 6.63 -6.24 21.91
N ARG A 116 6.68 -7.26 22.77
CA ARG A 116 7.35 -8.54 22.50
C ARG A 116 6.73 -9.32 21.33
N LEU A 117 5.53 -8.93 20.90
CA LEU A 117 4.87 -9.53 19.74
C LEU A 117 5.45 -9.05 18.41
N TYR A 118 6.27 -7.99 18.40
CA TYR A 118 6.96 -7.54 17.18
C TYR A 118 8.25 -8.36 16.95
N PRO A 119 8.50 -8.91 15.74
CA PRO A 119 7.71 -8.80 14.51
C PRO A 119 6.76 -9.99 14.26
N ALA A 120 6.62 -10.93 15.20
CA ALA A 120 5.86 -12.17 15.01
C ALA A 120 4.40 -11.92 14.63
N LEU A 121 3.69 -11.03 15.34
CA LEU A 121 2.27 -10.76 15.07
C LEU A 121 2.05 -10.11 13.69
N PRO A 122 2.81 -9.07 13.27
CA PRO A 122 2.74 -8.56 11.90
C PRO A 122 3.05 -9.59 10.81
N LEU A 123 4.07 -10.43 11.01
CA LEU A 123 4.41 -11.51 10.07
C LEU A 123 3.23 -12.46 9.90
N THR A 124 2.65 -12.93 11.01
CA THR A 124 1.49 -13.82 10.97
C THR A 124 0.27 -13.15 10.33
N ALA A 125 -0.01 -11.90 10.69
CA ALA A 125 -1.15 -11.16 10.15
C ALA A 125 -1.03 -10.96 8.64
N TYR A 126 0.13 -10.49 8.15
CA TYR A 126 0.37 -10.30 6.73
C TYR A 126 0.30 -11.62 5.95
N PHE A 127 0.90 -12.69 6.48
CA PHE A 127 0.84 -14.00 5.83
C PHE A 127 -0.60 -14.49 5.68
N ILE A 128 -1.42 -14.39 6.73
CA ILE A 128 -2.83 -14.79 6.68
C ILE A 128 -3.60 -13.93 5.67
N ILE A 129 -3.40 -12.61 5.66
CA ILE A 129 -4.03 -11.71 4.69
C ILE A 129 -3.65 -12.11 3.26
N ALA A 130 -2.35 -12.27 3.00
CA ALA A 130 -1.85 -12.60 1.67
C ALA A 130 -2.37 -13.96 1.19
N LEU A 131 -2.25 -14.99 2.04
CA LEU A 131 -2.68 -16.34 1.75
C LEU A 131 -4.19 -16.39 1.50
N PHE A 132 -4.98 -15.81 2.39
CA PHE A 132 -6.45 -15.85 2.27
C PHE A 132 -6.93 -15.08 1.05
N THR A 133 -6.41 -13.87 0.82
CA THR A 133 -6.82 -13.02 -0.30
C THR A 133 -6.47 -13.66 -1.64
N MET A 134 -5.24 -14.15 -1.81
CA MET A 134 -4.86 -14.84 -3.05
C MET A 134 -5.59 -16.16 -3.22
N THR A 135 -5.74 -16.97 -2.17
CA THR A 135 -6.52 -18.22 -2.23
C THR A 135 -7.95 -17.96 -2.68
N TYR A 136 -8.57 -16.87 -2.20
CA TYR A 136 -9.93 -16.51 -2.59
C TYR A 136 -10.04 -16.11 -4.07
N LEU A 137 -9.03 -15.41 -4.60
CA LEU A 137 -9.06 -14.86 -5.96
C LEU A 137 -8.61 -15.85 -7.05
N ILE A 138 -7.58 -16.66 -6.79
CA ILE A 138 -6.96 -17.57 -7.78
C ILE A 138 -6.91 -19.04 -7.34
N GLY A 139 -7.48 -19.37 -6.19
CA GLY A 139 -7.48 -20.73 -5.64
C GLY A 139 -6.24 -21.08 -4.83
N PHE A 140 -6.33 -22.13 -4.02
CA PHE A 140 -5.22 -22.60 -3.20
C PHE A 140 -4.25 -23.46 -4.03
N ASN A 141 -2.99 -23.07 -4.09
CA ASN A 141 -1.91 -23.88 -4.66
C ASN A 141 -0.56 -23.53 -3.99
N ILE A 142 0.49 -24.28 -4.33
CA ILE A 142 1.81 -24.07 -3.75
C ILE A 142 2.45 -22.73 -4.17
N GLN A 143 2.18 -22.22 -5.38
CA GLN A 143 2.65 -20.89 -5.80
C GLN A 143 2.04 -19.80 -4.92
N VAL A 144 0.75 -19.89 -4.58
CA VAL A 144 0.06 -18.96 -3.67
C VAL A 144 0.68 -18.98 -2.27
N VAL A 145 1.02 -20.16 -1.75
CA VAL A 145 1.72 -20.28 -0.46
C VAL A 145 3.10 -19.62 -0.54
N LEU A 146 3.88 -19.90 -1.57
CA LEU A 146 5.21 -19.30 -1.77
C LEU A 146 5.14 -17.79 -1.94
N ALA A 147 4.21 -17.29 -2.75
CA ALA A 147 3.97 -15.87 -2.95
C ALA A 147 3.58 -15.18 -1.64
N SER A 148 2.75 -15.82 -0.80
CA SER A 148 2.35 -15.30 0.51
C SER A 148 3.53 -15.19 1.46
N ILE A 149 4.42 -16.20 1.48
CA ILE A 149 5.65 -16.20 2.29
C ILE A 149 6.57 -15.07 1.82
N VAL A 150 6.83 -15.00 0.52
CA VAL A 150 7.72 -13.98 -0.08
C VAL A 150 7.18 -12.57 0.19
N ALA A 151 5.89 -12.33 -0.08
CA ALA A 151 5.25 -11.03 0.18
C ALA A 151 5.38 -10.62 1.65
N THR A 152 5.12 -11.54 2.56
CA THR A 152 5.20 -11.30 4.02
C THR A 152 6.61 -10.92 4.45
N ILE A 153 7.61 -11.70 4.03
CA ILE A 153 9.01 -11.44 4.39
C ILE A 153 9.43 -10.08 3.85
N LEU A 154 9.13 -9.79 2.58
CA LEU A 154 9.49 -8.53 1.94
C LEU A 154 8.80 -7.32 2.58
N ALA A 155 7.50 -7.40 2.86
CA ALA A 155 6.75 -6.32 3.49
C ALA A 155 7.31 -5.95 4.87
N ILE A 156 7.54 -6.94 5.74
CA ILE A 156 8.08 -6.68 7.08
C ILE A 156 9.56 -6.29 7.03
N ALA A 157 10.32 -6.81 6.06
CA ALA A 157 11.72 -6.42 5.88
C ALA A 157 11.86 -4.96 5.46
N ILE A 158 10.99 -4.46 4.57
CA ILE A 158 11.06 -3.09 4.05
C ILE A 158 10.42 -2.04 4.97
N GLU A 159 9.54 -2.47 5.89
CA GLU A 159 8.97 -1.64 6.96
C GLU A 159 10.02 -1.10 7.95
N LYS A 160 11.10 -1.88 8.15
CA LYS A 160 12.14 -1.60 9.13
C LYS A 160 13.12 -0.48 8.71
N PRO A 161 13.70 -0.48 7.49
CA PRO A 161 14.64 0.56 7.08
C PRO A 161 13.93 1.88 6.82
N ARG A 162 14.38 2.95 7.48
CA ARG A 162 13.98 4.32 7.13
C ARG A 162 14.82 4.83 5.97
N LEU A 163 14.34 4.68 4.74
CA LEU A 163 15.00 5.27 3.58
C LEU A 163 14.81 6.79 3.59
N LYS A 164 15.88 7.53 3.28
CA LYS A 164 15.87 9.01 3.34
C LYS A 164 14.97 9.63 2.26
N TYR A 165 14.84 8.96 1.12
CA TYR A 165 14.22 9.50 -0.09
C TYR A 165 12.92 8.80 -0.49
N LEU A 166 12.61 7.63 0.07
CA LEU A 166 11.38 6.89 -0.18
C LEU A 166 10.68 6.62 1.14
N ASP A 167 9.36 6.77 1.14
CA ASP A 167 8.50 6.53 2.30
C ASP A 167 8.07 5.06 2.37
N ASP A 168 7.82 4.58 3.57
CA ASP A 168 7.39 3.20 3.86
C ASP A 168 6.06 2.85 3.19
N ASP A 169 5.13 3.81 3.09
CA ASP A 169 3.83 3.60 2.43
C ASP A 169 3.95 3.15 0.96
N PHE A 170 4.91 3.71 0.21
CA PHE A 170 5.18 3.30 -1.17
C PHE A 170 5.85 1.92 -1.22
N LEU A 171 6.86 1.73 -0.38
CA LEU A 171 7.68 0.51 -0.39
C LEU A 171 6.90 -0.72 0.05
N MET A 172 6.03 -0.59 1.05
CA MET A 172 5.17 -1.67 1.52
C MET A 172 4.08 -2.07 0.52
N LEU A 173 3.82 -1.25 -0.49
CA LEU A 173 3.01 -1.66 -1.64
C LEU A 173 3.87 -2.36 -2.70
N VAL A 174 4.90 -1.66 -3.18
CA VAL A 174 5.61 -2.06 -4.40
C VAL A 174 6.54 -3.26 -4.21
N VAL A 175 7.27 -3.33 -3.10
CA VAL A 175 8.26 -4.39 -2.87
C VAL A 175 7.61 -5.77 -2.71
N PRO A 176 6.61 -5.98 -1.83
CA PRO A 176 5.94 -7.28 -1.74
C PRO A 176 5.17 -7.62 -3.02
N LEU A 177 4.65 -6.62 -3.75
CA LEU A 177 3.96 -6.84 -5.03
C LEU A 177 4.88 -7.42 -6.10
N ILE A 178 6.07 -6.84 -6.26
CA ILE A 178 7.11 -7.37 -7.16
C ILE A 178 7.52 -8.78 -6.73
N GLY A 179 7.57 -9.03 -5.41
CA GLY A 179 7.83 -10.37 -4.89
C GLY A 179 6.78 -11.40 -5.28
N ILE A 180 5.49 -11.07 -5.15
CA ILE A 180 4.38 -11.93 -5.59
C ILE A 180 4.50 -12.20 -7.08
N TRP A 181 4.62 -11.15 -7.89
CA TRP A 181 4.76 -11.27 -9.34
C TRP A 181 5.96 -12.14 -9.73
N GLY A 182 7.11 -11.94 -9.09
CA GLY A 182 8.30 -12.75 -9.32
C GLY A 182 8.10 -14.23 -9.02
N VAL A 183 7.30 -14.59 -8.00
CA VAL A 183 6.96 -15.99 -7.74
C VAL A 183 6.11 -16.57 -8.87
N PHE A 184 5.09 -15.85 -9.33
CA PHE A 184 4.20 -16.36 -10.38
C PHE A 184 4.87 -16.45 -11.76
N GLU A 185 5.77 -15.53 -12.10
CA GLU A 185 6.42 -15.52 -13.42
C GLU A 185 7.69 -16.37 -13.49
N LEU A 186 8.45 -16.48 -12.39
CA LEU A 186 9.80 -17.05 -12.42
C LEU A 186 9.89 -18.45 -11.79
N VAL A 187 8.88 -18.88 -11.05
CA VAL A 187 8.88 -20.20 -10.39
C VAL A 187 7.95 -21.15 -11.15
N PRO A 188 8.49 -21.98 -12.05
CA PRO A 188 7.68 -22.98 -12.74
C PRO A 188 7.27 -24.06 -11.72
N ILE A 189 5.96 -24.23 -11.54
CA ILE A 189 5.35 -25.26 -10.71
C ILE A 189 4.25 -25.94 -11.52
#